data_AF-C6A0J1-F1
#
_entry.id   AF-C6A0J1-F1
#
_cell.length_a   1.000
_cell.length_b   1.000
_cell.length_c   1.000
_cell.angle_alpha   90.00
_cell.angle_beta   90.00
_cell.angle_gamma   90.00
#
_symmetry.space_group_name_H-M   'P 1'
#
loop_
_entity.id
_entity.type
_entity.pdbx_description
1 polymer ?
#
loop_
_entity_poly.entity_id
_entity_poly.type
_entity_poly.pdbx_seq_one_letter_code
_entity_poly.pdbx_strand_id
1 'polypeptide(L)'
;MYVEEELLGGIKELLENENLYSLYERAYKKYKHYFDTTNYIVLNIYQFNDHGAIHVLLTTRRALEVLKILKKFGIETTAEKLDKSIEWSKFIVAFGALFHDIGNMIHRDNHYQFSVLLAEPIIYELVKEFEKEDWLLLKALTLNAIYTHDEAVPCTTIEGSCVKIADGCDMEEGRSRLAYKKDKVDIHAVSALAIDKVEIKEGDQEAPILVEAWMKHLAGVFQVDEILTKKVKSSLLSGKVRIRIHAGDEILEKVV
;
A
#
# COMPACT_ATOMS: atom_id res chain seq x y z
N MET A 1 0.71 17.95 -4.98
CA MET A 1 1.08 16.87 -5.92
C MET A 1 2.34 16.24 -5.36
N TYR A 2 2.37 14.92 -5.21
CA TYR A 2 3.51 14.22 -4.60
C TYR A 2 4.75 14.28 -5.49
N VAL A 3 5.92 14.43 -4.88
CA VAL A 3 7.22 14.43 -5.55
C VAL A 3 8.01 13.20 -5.11
N GLU A 4 8.68 12.51 -6.06
CA GLU A 4 9.44 11.29 -5.77
C GLU A 4 10.50 11.49 -4.67
N GLU A 5 11.22 12.62 -4.72
CA GLU A 5 12.28 12.97 -3.75
C GLU A 5 11.73 13.11 -2.32
N GLU A 6 10.57 13.76 -2.16
CA GLU A 6 9.90 13.91 -0.87
C GLU A 6 9.42 12.56 -0.31
N LEU A 7 8.88 11.70 -1.18
CA LEU A 7 8.45 10.36 -0.77
C LEU A 7 9.63 9.48 -0.37
N LEU A 8 10.73 9.51 -1.13
CA LEU A 8 11.96 8.80 -0.78
C LEU A 8 12.55 9.29 0.54
N GLY A 9 12.55 10.60 0.79
CA GLY A 9 12.94 11.18 2.07
C GLY A 9 12.10 10.67 3.24
N GLY A 10 10.77 10.65 3.10
CA GLY A 10 9.88 10.09 4.13
C GLY A 10 10.08 8.58 4.36
N ILE A 11 10.32 7.80 3.30
CA ILE A 11 10.63 6.37 3.41
C ILE A 11 11.96 6.17 4.16
N LYS A 12 12.97 7.01 3.88
CA LYS A 12 14.26 6.97 4.59
C LYS A 12 14.06 7.15 6.09
N GLU A 13 13.30 8.16 6.49
CA GLU A 13 13.01 8.46 7.90
C GLU A 13 12.26 7.31 8.60
N LEU A 14 11.35 6.62 7.90
CA LEU A 14 10.56 5.52 8.47
C LEU A 14 11.33 4.19 8.53
N LEU A 15 12.28 3.97 7.61
CA LEU A 15 13.12 2.78 7.64
C LEU A 15 14.15 2.84 8.78
N GLU A 16 14.65 4.02 9.16
CA GLU A 16 15.62 4.23 10.25
C GLU A 16 16.88 3.33 10.13
N ASN A 17 17.19 2.87 8.92
CA ASN A 17 18.31 2.00 8.60
C ASN A 17 18.88 2.37 7.24
N GLU A 18 20.08 2.97 7.23
CA GLU A 18 20.73 3.47 6.01
C GLU A 18 21.04 2.36 4.99
N ASN A 19 21.38 1.16 5.45
CA ASN A 19 21.67 0.03 4.55
C ASN A 19 20.40 -0.47 3.87
N LEU A 20 19.31 -0.63 4.64
CA LEU A 20 18.01 -1.03 4.10
C LEU A 20 17.44 0.03 3.17
N TYR A 21 17.54 1.32 3.53
CA TYR A 21 17.15 2.42 2.65
C TYR A 21 17.98 2.44 1.36
N SER A 22 19.30 2.30 1.45
CA SER A 22 20.17 2.26 0.25
C SER A 22 19.83 1.08 -0.66
N LEU A 23 19.45 -0.07 -0.10
CA LEU A 23 18.93 -1.21 -0.87
C LEU A 23 17.60 -0.87 -1.54
N TYR A 24 16.66 -0.29 -0.80
CA TYR A 24 15.35 0.13 -1.30
C TYR A 24 15.46 1.15 -2.44
N GLU A 25 16.24 2.22 -2.25
CA GLU A 25 16.41 3.28 -3.25
C GLU A 25 17.06 2.73 -4.54
N ARG A 26 18.07 1.87 -4.42
CA ARG A 26 18.68 1.20 -5.58
C ARG A 26 17.68 0.30 -6.30
N ALA A 27 16.86 -0.47 -5.56
CA ALA A 27 15.83 -1.32 -6.16
C ALA A 27 14.79 -0.48 -6.90
N TYR A 28 14.27 0.57 -6.25
CA TYR A 28 13.32 1.51 -6.86
C TYR A 28 13.87 2.08 -8.18
N LYS A 29 15.09 2.64 -8.16
CA LYS A 29 15.73 3.22 -9.37
C LYS A 29 15.96 2.17 -10.45
N LYS A 30 16.44 0.97 -10.07
CA LYS A 30 16.71 -0.13 -11.01
C LYS A 30 15.44 -0.60 -11.71
N TYR A 31 14.34 -0.75 -10.97
CA TYR A 31 13.08 -1.30 -11.48
C TYR A 31 12.02 -0.25 -11.83
N LYS A 32 12.37 1.04 -11.85
CA LYS A 32 11.42 2.13 -12.20
C LYS A 32 10.68 1.88 -13.51
N HIS A 33 11.36 1.29 -14.49
CA HIS A 33 10.78 0.92 -15.78
C HIS A 33 9.64 -0.12 -15.67
N TYR A 34 9.60 -0.97 -14.65
CA TYR A 34 8.47 -1.87 -14.37
C TYR A 34 7.24 -1.05 -13.98
N PHE A 35 7.40 -0.09 -13.06
CA PHE A 35 6.30 0.76 -12.59
C PHE A 35 5.79 1.67 -13.70
N ASP A 36 6.69 2.24 -14.51
CA ASP A 36 6.32 3.08 -15.66
C ASP A 36 5.56 2.28 -16.72
N THR A 37 5.98 1.04 -16.99
CA THR A 37 5.29 0.12 -17.93
C THR A 37 3.93 -0.31 -17.39
N THR A 38 3.86 -0.65 -16.10
CA THR A 38 2.62 -0.98 -15.38
C THR A 38 1.61 0.16 -15.55
N ASN A 39 2.02 1.39 -15.22
CA ASN A 39 1.16 2.56 -15.32
C ASN A 39 0.69 2.82 -16.75
N TYR A 40 1.57 2.67 -17.73
CA TYR A 40 1.21 2.86 -19.13
C TYR A 40 0.12 1.90 -19.58
N ILE A 41 0.22 0.61 -19.21
CA ILE A 41 -0.80 -0.40 -19.54
C ILE A 41 -2.11 -0.10 -18.81
N VAL A 42 -2.06 0.15 -17.50
CA VAL A 42 -3.24 0.40 -16.67
C VAL A 42 -4.02 1.62 -17.16
N LEU A 43 -3.33 2.71 -17.51
CA LEU A 43 -3.96 3.94 -18.01
C LEU A 43 -4.53 3.80 -19.42
N ASN A 44 -3.78 3.18 -20.34
CA ASN A 44 -4.11 3.20 -21.78
C ASN A 44 -4.92 1.99 -22.24
N ILE A 45 -4.75 0.84 -21.60
CA ILE A 45 -5.42 -0.41 -21.97
C ILE A 45 -6.59 -0.66 -21.03
N TYR A 46 -6.34 -0.75 -19.72
CA TYR A 46 -7.39 -1.14 -18.76
C TYR A 46 -8.31 0.02 -18.37
N GLN A 47 -7.87 1.26 -18.60
CA GLN A 47 -8.62 2.45 -18.20
C GLN A 47 -8.86 2.46 -16.68
N PHE A 48 -7.79 2.21 -15.90
CA PHE A 48 -7.71 2.31 -14.43
C PHE A 48 -6.75 3.43 -13.95
N ASN A 49 -6.85 3.81 -12.67
CA ASN A 49 -6.10 4.91 -12.03
C ASN A 49 -4.57 4.71 -12.06
N ASP A 50 -3.80 5.71 -11.64
CA ASP A 50 -2.33 5.63 -11.62
C ASP A 50 -1.83 4.45 -10.76
N HIS A 51 -1.02 3.57 -11.33
CA HIS A 51 -0.31 2.47 -10.66
C HIS A 51 1.20 2.59 -10.95
N GLY A 52 1.71 3.84 -10.99
CA GLY A 52 3.08 4.15 -11.38
C GLY A 52 4.05 4.36 -10.22
N ALA A 53 5.15 5.05 -10.51
CA ALA A 53 6.21 5.33 -9.54
C ALA A 53 5.71 6.02 -8.26
N ILE A 54 4.84 7.02 -8.40
CA ILE A 54 4.29 7.74 -7.24
C ILE A 54 3.38 6.82 -6.41
N HIS A 55 2.60 5.95 -7.04
CA HIS A 55 1.77 4.96 -6.35
C HIS A 55 2.61 4.04 -5.47
N VAL A 56 3.60 3.35 -6.03
CA VAL A 56 4.42 2.41 -5.24
C VAL A 56 5.18 3.11 -4.11
N LEU A 57 5.69 4.32 -4.32
CA LEU A 57 6.38 5.09 -3.27
C LEU A 57 5.43 5.55 -2.16
N LEU A 58 4.23 6.04 -2.51
CA LEU A 58 3.24 6.48 -1.54
C LEU A 58 2.72 5.29 -0.72
N THR A 59 2.45 4.16 -1.37
CA THR A 59 2.05 2.91 -0.72
C THR A 59 3.13 2.42 0.25
N THR A 60 4.41 2.41 -0.16
CA THR A 60 5.51 2.04 0.75
C THR A 60 5.58 2.96 1.97
N ARG A 61 5.54 4.28 1.76
CA ARG A 61 5.58 5.25 2.86
C ARG A 61 4.44 5.00 3.85
N ARG A 62 3.20 4.92 3.35
CA ARG A 62 2.00 4.70 4.17
C ARG A 62 2.04 3.36 4.89
N ALA A 63 2.55 2.31 4.25
CA ALA A 63 2.66 0.99 4.88
C ALA A 63 3.67 0.99 6.04
N LEU A 64 4.77 1.74 5.89
CA LEU A 64 5.73 1.96 6.99
C LEU A 64 5.16 2.84 8.10
N GLU A 65 4.33 3.84 7.78
CA GLU A 65 3.57 4.63 8.78
C GLU A 65 2.64 3.72 9.59
N VAL A 66 1.89 2.82 8.93
CA VAL A 66 1.04 1.82 9.59
C VAL A 66 1.89 0.92 10.49
N LEU A 67 3.00 0.37 9.99
CA LEU A 67 3.90 -0.47 10.79
C LEU A 67 4.39 0.27 12.05
N LYS A 68 4.82 1.52 11.91
CA LYS A 68 5.26 2.36 13.04
C LYS A 68 4.17 2.54 14.09
N ILE A 69 2.94 2.81 13.66
CA ILE A 69 1.77 2.93 14.56
C ILE A 69 1.54 1.61 15.29
N LEU A 70 1.48 0.48 14.57
CA LEU A 70 1.28 -0.83 15.18
C LEU A 70 2.34 -1.13 16.26
N LYS A 71 3.62 -0.82 15.97
CA LYS A 71 4.70 -0.98 16.94
C LYS A 71 4.53 -0.10 18.18
N LYS A 72 4.11 1.16 18.00
CA LYS A 72 3.84 2.07 19.12
C LYS A 72 2.76 1.54 20.06
N PHE A 73 1.74 0.86 19.52
CA PHE A 73 0.65 0.24 20.28
C PHE A 73 0.97 -1.19 20.76
N GLY A 74 2.23 -1.63 20.67
CA GLY A 74 2.65 -2.94 21.18
C GLY A 74 2.12 -4.12 20.36
N ILE A 75 1.66 -3.89 19.13
CA ILE A 75 1.26 -4.98 18.23
C ILE A 75 2.53 -5.67 17.72
N GLU A 76 2.58 -6.96 17.95
CA GLU A 76 3.67 -7.83 17.50
C GLU A 76 3.48 -8.18 16.02
N THR A 77 4.56 -8.00 15.26
CA THR A 77 4.62 -8.31 13.83
C THR A 77 4.75 -9.81 13.58
N THR A 78 4.58 -10.26 12.33
CA THR A 78 4.80 -11.68 12.00
C THR A 78 6.27 -12.05 12.14
N ALA A 79 7.17 -11.15 11.73
CA ALA A 79 8.61 -11.34 11.91
C ALA A 79 8.97 -11.57 13.38
N GLU A 80 8.49 -10.71 14.29
CA GLU A 80 8.76 -10.84 15.73
C GLU A 80 8.20 -12.14 16.32
N LYS A 81 6.99 -12.57 15.91
CA LYS A 81 6.43 -13.88 16.29
C LYS A 81 7.27 -15.07 15.85
N LEU A 82 8.15 -14.88 14.87
CA LEU A 82 9.09 -15.86 14.34
C LEU A 82 10.53 -15.60 14.85
N ASP A 83 10.67 -14.84 15.94
CA ASP A 83 11.94 -14.44 16.55
C ASP A 83 12.87 -13.67 15.59
N LYS A 84 12.30 -12.92 14.65
CA LYS A 84 13.03 -12.06 13.70
C LYS A 84 12.97 -10.59 14.12
N SER A 85 13.96 -9.83 13.68
CA SER A 85 14.08 -8.41 14.01
C SER A 85 13.04 -7.56 13.30
N ILE A 86 12.78 -6.36 13.82
CA ILE A 86 11.91 -5.37 13.17
C ILE A 86 12.38 -4.97 11.76
N GLU A 87 13.67 -5.13 11.48
CA GLU A 87 14.25 -4.86 10.16
C GLU A 87 13.71 -5.82 9.09
N TRP A 88 13.34 -7.05 9.46
CA TRP A 88 12.60 -7.95 8.57
C TRP A 88 11.21 -7.40 8.26
N SER A 89 10.47 -6.90 9.25
CA SER A 89 9.14 -6.32 8.97
C SER A 89 9.25 -5.09 8.09
N LYS A 90 10.23 -4.22 8.32
CA LYS A 90 10.51 -3.05 7.47
C LYS A 90 10.86 -3.48 6.04
N PHE A 91 11.68 -4.52 5.87
CA PHE A 91 12.00 -5.10 4.55
C PHE A 91 10.74 -5.61 3.85
N ILE A 92 9.97 -6.49 4.51
CA ILE A 92 8.76 -7.11 3.94
C ILE A 92 7.76 -6.03 3.53
N VAL A 93 7.52 -5.05 4.39
CA VAL A 93 6.60 -3.94 4.11
C VAL A 93 7.09 -3.10 2.94
N ALA A 94 8.36 -2.69 2.93
CA ALA A 94 8.89 -1.80 1.91
C ALA A 94 8.94 -2.47 0.53
N PHE A 95 9.50 -3.68 0.43
CA PHE A 95 9.60 -4.38 -0.85
C PHE A 95 8.29 -5.04 -1.28
N GLY A 96 7.44 -5.42 -0.32
CA GLY A 96 6.07 -5.84 -0.59
C GLY A 96 5.29 -4.73 -1.28
N ALA A 97 5.26 -3.54 -0.70
CA ALA A 97 4.60 -2.36 -1.28
C ALA A 97 5.24 -1.92 -2.61
N LEU A 98 6.57 -1.97 -2.74
CA LEU A 98 7.25 -1.54 -3.96
C LEU A 98 6.85 -2.38 -5.18
N PHE A 99 6.62 -3.68 -5.01
CA PHE A 99 6.38 -4.62 -6.11
C PHE A 99 4.97 -5.21 -6.14
N HIS A 100 4.05 -4.79 -5.27
CA HIS A 100 2.74 -5.43 -5.13
C HIS A 100 1.91 -5.44 -6.42
N ASP A 101 2.09 -4.43 -7.29
CA ASP A 101 1.17 -4.15 -8.39
C ASP A 101 1.74 -4.39 -9.80
N ILE A 102 3.00 -4.84 -9.91
CA ILE A 102 3.69 -5.03 -11.20
C ILE A 102 3.03 -6.09 -12.09
N GLY A 103 2.20 -6.96 -11.52
CA GLY A 103 1.41 -7.95 -12.24
C GLY A 103 0.39 -7.34 -13.21
N ASN A 104 0.00 -6.08 -13.01
CA ASN A 104 -0.82 -5.34 -13.97
C ASN A 104 -0.11 -5.14 -15.33
N MET A 105 1.20 -5.41 -15.46
CA MET A 105 1.85 -5.50 -16.78
C MET A 105 1.35 -6.69 -17.61
N ILE A 106 0.82 -7.74 -16.97
CA ILE A 106 0.34 -8.96 -17.63
C ILE A 106 -1.18 -8.90 -17.78
N HIS A 107 -1.91 -8.72 -16.68
CA HIS A 107 -3.37 -8.68 -16.67
C HIS A 107 -3.90 -8.00 -15.41
N ARG A 108 -5.11 -7.41 -15.48
CA ARG A 108 -5.79 -6.83 -14.31
C ARG A 108 -6.33 -7.91 -13.38
N ASP A 109 -7.09 -8.87 -13.93
CA ASP A 109 -7.53 -10.04 -13.16
C ASP A 109 -6.33 -10.85 -12.72
N ASN A 110 -6.32 -11.27 -11.46
CA ASN A 110 -5.22 -11.99 -10.83
C ASN A 110 -3.87 -11.24 -10.86
N HIS A 111 -3.85 -9.91 -10.97
CA HIS A 111 -2.59 -9.14 -10.98
C HIS A 111 -1.72 -9.45 -9.76
N TYR A 112 -2.29 -9.69 -8.57
CA TYR A 112 -1.56 -10.12 -7.38
C TYR A 112 -0.77 -11.44 -7.56
N GLN A 113 -1.28 -12.40 -8.35
CA GLN A 113 -0.55 -13.63 -8.72
C GLN A 113 0.60 -13.32 -9.68
N PHE A 114 0.34 -12.50 -10.69
CA PHE A 114 1.34 -12.08 -11.66
C PHE A 114 2.44 -11.21 -11.02
N SER A 115 2.10 -10.42 -10.01
CA SER A 115 3.08 -9.65 -9.23
C SER A 115 4.04 -10.57 -8.51
N VAL A 116 3.55 -11.65 -7.88
CA VAL A 116 4.43 -12.67 -7.27
C VAL A 116 5.34 -13.29 -8.33
N LEU A 117 4.78 -13.68 -9.48
CA LEU A 117 5.55 -14.31 -10.58
C LEU A 117 6.69 -13.40 -11.07
N LEU A 118 6.41 -12.11 -11.27
CA LEU A 118 7.39 -11.14 -11.77
C LEU A 118 8.37 -10.69 -10.69
N ALA A 119 7.92 -10.61 -9.44
CA ALA A 119 8.73 -10.14 -8.32
C ALA A 119 9.66 -11.22 -7.76
N GLU A 120 9.33 -12.51 -7.88
CA GLU A 120 10.11 -13.62 -7.31
C GLU A 120 11.63 -13.53 -7.57
N PRO A 121 12.11 -13.40 -8.83
CA PRO A 121 13.54 -13.31 -9.09
C PRO A 121 14.16 -12.00 -8.55
N ILE A 122 13.38 -10.93 -8.48
CA ILE A 122 13.83 -9.63 -7.95
C ILE A 122 14.00 -9.71 -6.43
N ILE A 123 12.97 -10.21 -5.73
CA ILE A 123 12.99 -10.36 -4.28
C ILE A 123 14.08 -11.35 -3.88
N TYR A 124 14.30 -12.43 -4.64
CA TYR A 124 15.40 -13.37 -4.39
C TYR A 124 16.75 -12.67 -4.28
N GLU A 125 17.10 -11.81 -5.24
CA GLU A 125 18.37 -11.06 -5.21
C GLU A 125 18.43 -10.10 -4.02
N LEU A 126 17.33 -9.40 -3.72
CA LEU A 126 17.26 -8.42 -2.63
C LEU A 126 17.41 -9.09 -1.26
N VAL A 127 16.75 -10.23 -1.03
CA VAL A 127 16.86 -10.94 0.25
C VAL A 127 18.23 -11.57 0.45
N LYS A 128 18.90 -11.98 -0.64
CA LYS A 128 20.25 -12.55 -0.58
C LYS A 128 21.30 -11.52 -0.19
N GLU A 129 21.08 -10.27 -0.57
CA GLU A 129 21.94 -9.16 -0.17
C GLU A 129 21.68 -8.75 1.29
N PHE A 130 20.42 -8.78 1.72
CA PHE A 130 20.01 -8.30 3.05
C PHE A 130 20.18 -9.33 4.18
N GLU A 131 19.80 -10.58 3.94
CA GLU A 131 19.76 -11.67 4.92
C GLU A 131 20.61 -12.84 4.44
N LYS A 132 21.45 -13.40 5.33
CA LYS A 132 22.40 -14.46 4.96
C LYS A 132 21.88 -15.85 5.31
N GLU A 133 21.22 -15.97 6.46
CA GLU A 133 20.86 -17.27 7.02
C GLU A 133 19.47 -17.69 6.56
N ASP A 134 18.45 -16.89 6.92
CA ASP A 134 17.04 -17.24 6.69
C ASP A 134 16.41 -16.47 5.53
N TRP A 135 17.21 -16.12 4.51
CA TRP A 135 16.77 -15.37 3.33
C TRP A 135 15.57 -16.01 2.63
N LEU A 136 15.44 -17.34 2.68
CA LEU A 136 14.31 -18.04 2.04
C LEU A 136 12.99 -17.75 2.76
N LEU A 137 13.01 -17.67 4.09
CA LEU A 137 11.83 -17.30 4.87
C LEU A 137 11.47 -15.82 4.62
N LEU A 138 12.47 -14.93 4.63
CA LEU A 138 12.25 -13.51 4.30
C LEU A 138 11.68 -13.32 2.88
N LYS A 139 12.15 -14.11 1.91
CA LYS A 139 11.60 -14.15 0.55
C LYS A 139 10.13 -14.57 0.57
N ALA A 140 9.83 -15.69 1.22
CA ALA A 140 8.47 -16.23 1.28
C ALA A 140 7.49 -15.24 1.93
N LEU A 141 7.89 -14.56 3.00
CA LEU A 141 7.07 -13.55 3.68
C LEU A 141 6.89 -12.29 2.83
N THR A 142 7.93 -11.84 2.12
CA THR A 142 7.83 -10.71 1.18
C THR A 142 6.89 -11.02 0.02
N LEU A 143 7.01 -12.22 -0.59
CA LEU A 143 6.10 -12.65 -1.65
C LEU A 143 4.68 -12.88 -1.14
N ASN A 144 4.50 -13.29 0.12
CA ASN A 144 3.19 -13.36 0.76
C ASN A 144 2.55 -11.98 0.91
N ALA A 145 3.31 -10.95 1.30
CA ALA A 145 2.82 -9.57 1.36
C ALA A 145 2.38 -9.07 -0.03
N ILE A 146 3.16 -9.37 -1.08
CA ILE A 146 2.81 -9.08 -2.48
C ILE A 146 1.53 -9.82 -2.88
N TYR A 147 1.42 -11.12 -2.59
CA TYR A 147 0.26 -11.92 -2.99
C TYR A 147 -1.04 -11.46 -2.32
N THR A 148 -0.94 -11.06 -1.06
CA THR A 148 -2.11 -10.81 -0.21
C THR A 148 -2.55 -9.35 -0.15
N HIS A 149 -1.98 -8.45 -0.98
CA HIS A 149 -2.34 -7.03 -0.99
C HIS A 149 -3.75 -6.78 -1.57
N ASP A 150 -4.20 -7.63 -2.49
CA ASP A 150 -5.51 -7.51 -3.15
C ASP A 150 -6.64 -8.02 -2.25
N GLU A 151 -7.80 -7.36 -2.27
CA GLU A 151 -8.96 -7.70 -1.45
C GLU A 151 -9.54 -9.10 -1.73
N ALA A 152 -9.28 -9.69 -2.90
CA ALA A 152 -9.72 -11.04 -3.26
C ALA A 152 -9.00 -12.13 -2.44
N VAL A 153 -7.87 -11.81 -1.82
CA VAL A 153 -7.05 -12.76 -1.07
C VAL A 153 -6.96 -12.36 0.40
N PRO A 154 -7.43 -13.19 1.36
CA PRO A 154 -7.22 -12.92 2.78
C PRO A 154 -5.74 -12.79 3.13
N CYS A 155 -5.38 -11.74 3.87
CA CYS A 155 -4.00 -11.54 4.32
C CYS A 155 -3.67 -12.43 5.52
N THR A 156 -2.44 -12.95 5.53
CA THR A 156 -1.96 -13.92 6.52
C THR A 156 -0.83 -13.38 7.40
N THR A 157 -0.36 -12.16 7.16
CA THR A 157 0.75 -11.53 7.90
C THR A 157 0.40 -10.10 8.31
N ILE A 158 0.99 -9.63 9.42
CA ILE A 158 0.85 -8.23 9.87
C ILE A 158 1.46 -7.29 8.84
N GLU A 159 2.63 -7.63 8.31
CA GLU A 159 3.35 -6.86 7.30
C GLU A 159 2.56 -6.75 6.00
N GLY A 160 1.99 -7.87 5.51
CA GLY A 160 1.07 -7.84 4.36
C GLY A 160 -0.18 -7.02 4.64
N SER A 161 -0.68 -7.01 5.88
CA SER A 161 -1.81 -6.17 6.28
C SER A 161 -1.47 -4.68 6.24
N CYS A 162 -0.24 -4.29 6.58
CA CYS A 162 0.24 -2.91 6.41
C CYS A 162 0.22 -2.51 4.93
N VAL A 163 0.74 -3.36 4.03
CA VAL A 163 0.75 -3.11 2.59
C VAL A 163 -0.67 -2.97 2.04
N LYS A 164 -1.55 -3.92 2.41
CA LYS A 164 -2.96 -3.93 1.99
C LYS A 164 -3.72 -2.66 2.43
N ILE A 165 -3.55 -2.20 3.66
CA ILE A 165 -4.20 -0.97 4.13
C ILE A 165 -3.64 0.25 3.40
N ALA A 166 -2.31 0.33 3.26
CA ALA A 166 -1.65 1.46 2.63
C ALA A 166 -2.04 1.64 1.17
N ASP A 167 -2.12 0.53 0.42
CA ASP A 167 -2.62 0.50 -0.95
C ASP A 167 -4.08 1.00 -1.01
N GLY A 168 -4.92 0.49 -0.11
CA GLY A 168 -6.30 0.94 0.03
C GLY A 168 -6.46 2.44 0.34
N CYS A 169 -5.44 3.11 0.89
CA CYS A 169 -5.48 4.54 1.17
C CYS A 169 -5.13 5.43 -0.03
N ASP A 170 -4.58 4.90 -1.14
CA ASP A 170 -4.25 5.70 -2.35
C ASP A 170 -5.47 6.01 -3.22
N MET A 171 -6.40 6.79 -2.67
CA MET A 171 -7.69 7.13 -3.29
C MET A 171 -7.95 8.64 -3.45
N GLU A 172 -6.92 9.48 -3.29
CA GLU A 172 -7.03 10.93 -3.38
C GLU A 172 -7.30 11.42 -4.82
N GLU A 173 -7.93 12.58 -4.97
CA GLU A 173 -8.14 13.25 -6.26
C GLU A 173 -6.78 13.51 -6.94
N GLY A 174 -6.76 13.40 -8.27
CA GLY A 174 -5.54 13.55 -9.07
C GLY A 174 -4.70 12.27 -9.15
N ARG A 175 -5.03 11.26 -8.34
CA ARG A 175 -4.56 9.87 -8.53
C ARG A 175 -5.35 9.13 -9.61
N SER A 176 -6.57 9.58 -9.90
CA SER A 176 -7.40 9.11 -11.02
C SER A 176 -7.34 10.05 -12.22
N ARG A 177 -6.55 9.71 -13.25
CA ARG A 177 -6.56 10.47 -14.53
C ARG A 177 -7.84 10.22 -15.35
N LEU A 178 -8.53 9.11 -15.10
CA LEU A 178 -9.71 8.70 -15.85
C LEU A 178 -10.96 9.42 -15.44
N ALA A 179 -11.05 9.86 -14.19
CA ALA A 179 -12.19 10.64 -13.73
C ALA A 179 -12.34 11.99 -14.45
N TYR A 180 -11.30 12.46 -15.15
CA TYR A 180 -11.33 13.65 -16.00
C TYR A 180 -11.72 13.38 -17.47
N LYS A 181 -11.93 12.12 -17.89
CA LYS A 181 -12.46 11.83 -19.24
C LYS A 181 -13.95 12.14 -19.28
N LYS A 182 -14.32 13.20 -20.01
CA LYS A 182 -15.69 13.74 -20.12
C LYS A 182 -16.75 12.75 -20.62
N ASP A 183 -16.35 11.64 -21.24
CA ASP A 183 -17.27 10.77 -21.99
C ASP A 183 -17.86 9.62 -21.16
N LYS A 184 -17.43 9.45 -19.89
CA LYS A 184 -18.00 8.48 -18.94
C LYS A 184 -18.07 9.09 -17.53
N VAL A 185 -19.17 9.76 -17.22
CA VAL A 185 -19.50 10.13 -15.84
C VAL A 185 -20.16 8.91 -15.18
N ASP A 186 -19.33 8.08 -14.54
CA ASP A 186 -19.78 6.96 -13.71
C ASP A 186 -19.65 7.34 -12.22
N ILE A 187 -20.44 6.72 -11.33
CA ILE A 187 -20.41 6.93 -9.88
C ILE A 187 -19.00 6.70 -9.31
N HIS A 188 -18.23 5.77 -9.91
CA HIS A 188 -16.83 5.52 -9.55
C HIS A 188 -15.92 6.73 -9.86
N ALA A 189 -16.12 7.40 -10.98
CA ALA A 189 -15.37 8.61 -11.33
C ALA A 189 -15.73 9.78 -10.42
N VAL A 190 -17.02 9.99 -10.16
CA VAL A 190 -17.51 11.07 -9.28
C VAL A 190 -17.02 10.88 -7.84
N SER A 191 -17.06 9.65 -7.34
CA SER A 191 -16.60 9.32 -5.99
C SER A 191 -15.08 9.43 -5.84
N ALA A 192 -14.30 9.07 -6.86
CA ALA A 192 -12.84 9.25 -6.86
C ALA A 192 -12.41 10.73 -6.87
N LEU A 193 -13.16 11.61 -7.54
CA LEU A 193 -12.91 13.06 -7.53
C LEU A 193 -13.35 13.74 -6.24
N ALA A 194 -14.08 13.04 -5.38
CA ALA A 194 -14.61 13.60 -4.15
C ALA A 194 -13.53 13.71 -3.07
N ILE A 195 -12.53 12.82 -3.06
CA ILE A 195 -11.62 12.67 -1.93
C ILE A 195 -10.43 13.61 -2.10
N ASP A 196 -10.34 14.63 -1.26
CA ASP A 196 -9.28 15.63 -1.31
C ASP A 196 -7.96 15.10 -0.72
N LYS A 197 -8.06 14.38 0.40
CA LYS A 197 -6.90 14.00 1.20
C LYS A 197 -7.18 12.77 2.04
N VAL A 198 -6.19 11.90 2.17
CA VAL A 198 -6.20 10.74 3.06
C VAL A 198 -4.94 10.74 3.92
N GLU A 199 -5.11 10.73 5.24
CA GLU A 199 -4.01 10.64 6.21
C GLU A 199 -4.15 9.41 7.09
N ILE A 200 -3.02 8.78 7.39
CA ILE A 200 -2.92 7.72 8.40
C ILE A 200 -2.35 8.35 9.66
N LYS A 201 -3.06 8.19 10.77
CA LYS A 201 -2.71 8.74 12.08
C LYS A 201 -2.80 7.67 13.15
N GLU A 202 -2.18 7.97 14.28
CA GLU A 202 -2.36 7.22 15.51
C GLU A 202 -3.81 7.38 16.01
N GLY A 203 -4.46 6.26 16.26
CA GLY A 203 -5.78 6.19 16.89
C GLY A 203 -5.65 5.96 18.40
N ASP A 204 -6.39 4.97 18.91
CA ASP A 204 -6.39 4.60 20.33
C ASP A 204 -6.14 3.09 20.53
N GLN A 205 -6.25 2.62 21.77
CA GLN A 205 -5.93 1.22 22.10
C GLN A 205 -6.87 0.21 21.42
N GLU A 206 -8.12 0.59 21.13
CA GLU A 206 -9.09 -0.28 20.48
C GLU A 206 -8.90 -0.28 18.97
N ALA A 207 -8.68 0.89 18.38
CA ALA A 207 -8.37 1.08 16.97
C ALA A 207 -7.08 1.88 16.79
N PRO A 208 -5.90 1.22 16.80
CA PRO A 208 -4.60 1.88 16.73
C PRO A 208 -4.38 2.71 15.47
N ILE A 209 -5.02 2.35 14.37
CA ILE A 209 -4.90 3.03 13.09
C ILE A 209 -6.13 3.91 12.89
N LEU A 210 -5.92 5.21 12.77
CA LEU A 210 -6.95 6.16 12.33
C LEU A 210 -6.65 6.58 10.88
N VAL A 211 -7.56 6.26 9.97
CA VAL A 211 -7.54 6.81 8.60
C VAL A 211 -8.52 7.96 8.54
N GLU A 212 -8.01 9.18 8.32
CA GLU A 212 -8.83 10.36 8.08
C GLU A 212 -8.93 10.63 6.57
N ALA A 213 -10.16 10.71 6.06
CA ALA A 213 -10.44 11.03 4.67
C ALA A 213 -11.26 12.32 4.60
N TRP A 214 -10.74 13.35 3.95
CA TRP A 214 -11.46 14.60 3.67
C TRP A 214 -12.02 14.54 2.25
N MET A 215 -13.28 14.91 2.09
CA MET A 215 -13.94 14.88 0.79
C MET A 215 -14.85 16.09 0.56
N LYS A 216 -14.95 16.52 -0.70
CA LYS A 216 -15.80 17.63 -1.17
C LYS A 216 -17.29 17.33 -1.02
N HIS A 217 -17.66 16.05 -1.14
CA HIS A 217 -19.05 15.58 -1.04
C HIS A 217 -19.12 14.09 -0.71
N LEU A 218 -20.25 13.67 -0.11
CA LEU A 218 -20.48 12.31 0.39
C LEU A 218 -20.37 11.19 -0.63
N ALA A 219 -20.39 11.46 -1.94
CA ALA A 219 -20.16 10.42 -2.94
C ALA A 219 -18.80 9.71 -2.75
N GLY A 220 -17.81 10.37 -2.14
CA GLY A 220 -16.50 9.77 -1.82
C GLY A 220 -16.57 8.59 -0.84
N VAL A 221 -17.62 8.51 -0.02
CA VAL A 221 -17.85 7.38 0.90
C VAL A 221 -17.87 6.05 0.14
N PHE A 222 -18.40 6.02 -1.09
CA PHE A 222 -18.39 4.82 -1.92
C PHE A 222 -16.98 4.31 -2.24
N GLN A 223 -15.99 5.18 -2.48
CA GLN A 223 -14.60 4.74 -2.69
C GLN A 223 -14.00 4.15 -1.41
N VAL A 224 -14.27 4.80 -0.26
CA VAL A 224 -13.82 4.31 1.04
C VAL A 224 -14.40 2.93 1.34
N ASP A 225 -15.67 2.70 1.00
CA ASP A 225 -16.36 1.43 1.21
C ASP A 225 -15.90 0.35 0.21
N GLU A 226 -15.75 0.69 -1.07
CA GLU A 226 -15.42 -0.27 -2.11
C GLU A 226 -13.94 -0.68 -2.13
N ILE A 227 -13.04 0.20 -1.67
CA ILE A 227 -11.60 -0.05 -1.69
C ILE A 227 -11.09 -0.31 -0.27
N LEU A 228 -10.96 0.73 0.56
CA LEU A 228 -10.28 0.65 1.86
C LEU A 228 -11.00 -0.31 2.80
N THR A 229 -12.32 -0.25 2.89
CA THR A 229 -13.09 -1.09 3.82
C THR A 229 -12.95 -2.57 3.48
N LYS A 230 -12.96 -2.95 2.18
CA LYS A 230 -12.75 -4.35 1.76
C LYS A 230 -11.33 -4.83 2.06
N LYS A 231 -10.33 -3.97 1.84
CA LYS A 231 -8.93 -4.26 2.17
C LYS A 231 -8.72 -4.41 3.68
N VAL A 232 -9.28 -3.54 4.52
CA VAL A 232 -9.20 -3.70 5.98
C VAL A 232 -9.85 -5.01 6.43
N LYS A 233 -11.07 -5.31 5.97
CA LYS A 233 -11.79 -6.55 6.35
C LYS A 233 -11.08 -7.83 5.95
N SER A 234 -10.34 -7.82 4.85
CA SER A 234 -9.54 -8.96 4.39
C SER A 234 -8.11 -8.99 4.95
N SER A 235 -7.79 -8.11 5.91
CA SER A 235 -6.50 -8.04 6.60
C SER A 235 -6.56 -8.63 8.02
N LEU A 236 -5.40 -8.84 8.64
CA LEU A 236 -5.32 -9.22 10.07
C LEU A 236 -5.61 -8.04 11.02
N LEU A 237 -5.89 -6.86 10.47
CA LEU A 237 -6.14 -5.62 11.21
C LEU A 237 -7.62 -5.22 11.19
N SER A 238 -8.52 -6.12 10.76
CA SER A 238 -9.96 -5.91 10.95
C SER A 238 -10.28 -5.77 12.45
N GLY A 239 -11.12 -4.81 12.77
CA GLY A 239 -11.45 -4.35 14.11
C GLY A 239 -10.41 -3.40 14.71
N LYS A 240 -9.32 -3.08 14.02
CA LYS A 240 -8.20 -2.24 14.52
C LYS A 240 -8.01 -0.96 13.71
N VAL A 241 -8.84 -0.71 12.70
CA VAL A 241 -8.76 0.48 11.85
C VAL A 241 -10.03 1.30 12.01
N ARG A 242 -9.89 2.52 12.52
CA ARG A 242 -10.94 3.53 12.52
C ARG A 242 -10.83 4.34 11.25
N ILE A 243 -11.93 4.47 10.51
CA ILE A 243 -12.03 5.34 9.34
C ILE A 243 -12.94 6.50 9.71
N ARG A 244 -12.40 7.73 9.63
CA ARG A 244 -13.14 8.98 9.85
C ARG A 244 -13.20 9.77 8.55
N ILE A 245 -14.42 10.06 8.12
CA ILE A 245 -14.73 10.79 6.90
C ILE A 245 -15.21 12.18 7.29
N HIS A 246 -14.58 13.21 6.71
CA HIS A 246 -14.96 14.62 6.84
C HIS A 246 -15.55 15.09 5.51
N ALA A 247 -16.84 15.44 5.48
CA ALA A 247 -17.56 15.88 4.28
C ALA A 247 -18.39 17.15 4.57
N GLY A 248 -17.78 18.32 4.34
CA GLY A 248 -18.37 19.59 4.77
C GLY A 248 -18.50 19.66 6.30
N ASP A 249 -19.71 19.86 6.80
CA ASP A 249 -20.00 19.86 8.25
C ASP A 249 -20.32 18.46 8.80
N GLU A 250 -20.38 17.44 7.93
CA GLU A 250 -20.66 16.06 8.34
C GLU A 250 -19.39 15.29 8.66
N ILE A 251 -19.41 14.58 9.78
CA ILE A 251 -18.36 13.63 10.17
C ILE A 251 -19.00 12.25 10.31
N LEU A 252 -18.51 11.30 9.51
CA LEU A 252 -18.88 9.89 9.60
C LEU A 252 -17.71 9.09 10.13
N GLU A 253 -17.96 8.16 11.04
CA GLU A 253 -16.91 7.33 11.62
C GLU A 253 -17.36 5.88 11.71
N LYS A 254 -16.43 4.97 11.43
CA LYS A 254 -16.63 3.53 11.63
C LYS A 254 -15.32 2.85 11.99
N VAL A 255 -15.41 1.77 12.77
CA VAL A 255 -14.30 0.83 12.99
C VAL A 255 -14.53 -0.37 12.07
N VAL A 256 -13.49 -0.77 11.36
CA VAL A 256 -13.48 -1.85 10.36
C VAL A 256 -12.42 -2.86 10.73
#